data_AF-A0A3M0SXA4-F1
#
_entry.id   AF-A0A3M0SXA4-F1
#
_cell.length_a   1.000
_cell.length_b   1.000
_cell.length_c   1.000
_cell.angle_alpha   90.00
_cell.angle_beta   90.00
_cell.angle_gamma   90.00
#
_symmetry.space_group_name_H-M   'P 1'
#
loop_
_entity.id
_entity.type
_entity.pdbx_description
1 polymer ?
#
loop_
_entity_poly.entity_id
_entity_poly.type
_entity_poly.pdbx_seq_one_letter_code
_entity_poly.pdbx_strand_id
1 'polypeptide(L)'
;MKIGINASFKKLHLIKETFKEYNIQHIQIALPANLDMISNDMYNMVSKYKIENPGIEISIHAYPFNFAESVEVVRNTWIELAYKTIDFANNIEAVFVNFHCGYGIDILRKFYYRLGSIHAHDNDQLADIHWPIGNRDLGSIKWDEEIKFLNSINYKGAFILEGYPNDQLESLKYLKKLNLEG
;
A
#
# COMPACT_ATOMS: atom_id res chain seq x y z
N MET A 1 -12.21 7.74 2.65
CA MET A 1 -11.02 6.92 2.31
C MET A 1 -10.76 5.94 3.45
N LYS A 2 -10.20 4.76 3.16
CA LYS A 2 -9.81 3.79 4.20
C LYS A 2 -8.32 3.97 4.50
N ILE A 3 -7.97 4.38 5.71
CA ILE A 3 -6.57 4.61 6.07
C ILE A 3 -5.86 3.26 6.24
N GLY A 4 -4.72 3.12 5.60
CA GLY A 4 -3.89 1.93 5.68
C GLY A 4 -2.40 2.22 5.74
N ILE A 5 -1.64 1.16 5.97
CA ILE A 5 -0.17 1.19 6.04
C ILE A 5 0.40 0.03 5.22
N ASN A 6 1.61 0.19 4.70
CA ASN A 6 2.38 -0.96 4.24
C ASN A 6 3.10 -1.62 5.43
N ALA A 7 3.15 -2.94 5.45
CA ALA A 7 3.80 -3.69 6.53
C ALA A 7 4.40 -5.00 6.03
N SER A 8 5.51 -5.40 6.65
CA SER A 8 6.02 -6.76 6.48
C SER A 8 5.11 -7.75 7.22
N PHE A 9 4.79 -8.88 6.60
CA PHE A 9 4.03 -9.96 7.25
C PHE A 9 4.64 -10.40 8.58
N LYS A 10 5.98 -10.33 8.72
CA LYS A 10 6.70 -10.69 9.95
C LYS A 10 6.39 -9.75 11.12
N LYS A 11 5.96 -8.52 10.83
CA LYS A 11 5.72 -7.46 11.83
C LYS A 11 4.23 -7.19 12.09
N LEU A 12 3.32 -7.97 11.51
CA LEU A 12 1.86 -7.78 11.70
C LEU A 12 1.45 -7.74 13.18
N HIS A 13 2.07 -8.59 14.01
CA HIS A 13 1.81 -8.64 15.46
C HIS A 13 2.10 -7.31 16.18
N LEU A 14 2.98 -6.45 15.65
CA LEU A 14 3.35 -5.16 16.24
C LEU A 14 2.38 -4.03 15.86
N ILE A 15 1.52 -4.24 14.86
CA ILE A 15 0.66 -3.17 14.33
C ILE A 15 -0.33 -2.68 15.40
N LYS A 16 -0.95 -3.61 16.13
CA LYS A 16 -1.92 -3.26 17.18
C LYS A 16 -1.31 -2.37 18.26
N GLU A 17 -0.05 -2.58 18.60
CA GLU A 17 0.65 -1.78 19.61
C GLU A 17 1.13 -0.45 19.04
N THR A 18 1.78 -0.51 17.87
CA THR A 18 2.42 0.66 17.22
C THR A 18 1.38 1.70 16.82
N PHE A 19 0.23 1.28 16.31
CA PHE A 19 -0.79 2.16 15.73
C PHE A 19 -2.09 2.20 16.56
N LYS A 20 -2.05 1.81 17.84
CA LYS A 20 -3.24 1.67 18.71
C LYS A 20 -4.16 2.89 18.78
N GLU A 21 -3.62 4.10 18.56
CA GLU A 21 -4.33 5.38 18.67
C GLU A 21 -4.94 5.84 17.33
N TYR A 22 -4.75 5.05 16.27
CA TYR A 22 -5.19 5.37 14.92
C TYR A 22 -6.11 4.28 14.39
N ASN A 23 -7.16 4.70 13.69
CA ASN A 23 -8.12 3.78 13.09
C ASN A 23 -7.59 3.23 11.75
N ILE A 24 -6.63 2.30 11.81
CA ILE A 24 -6.14 1.60 10.64
C ILE A 24 -7.19 0.60 10.16
N GLN A 25 -7.62 0.75 8.90
CA GLN A 25 -8.65 -0.06 8.27
C GLN A 25 -8.10 -1.00 7.19
N HIS A 26 -6.84 -0.80 6.80
CA HIS A 26 -6.23 -1.54 5.70
C HIS A 26 -4.74 -1.79 5.95
N ILE A 27 -4.26 -2.98 5.62
CA ILE A 27 -2.83 -3.31 5.63
C ILE A 27 -2.45 -3.85 4.27
N GLN A 28 -1.40 -3.28 3.68
CA GLN A 28 -0.81 -3.83 2.49
C GLN A 28 0.47 -4.59 2.82
N ILE A 29 0.55 -5.84 2.36
CA ILE A 29 1.70 -6.72 2.60
C ILE A 29 2.53 -6.81 1.32
N ALA A 30 3.82 -6.46 1.42
CA ALA A 30 4.76 -6.63 0.33
C ALA A 30 5.22 -8.09 0.23
N LEU A 31 5.17 -8.65 -0.98
CA LEU A 31 5.69 -9.98 -1.26
C LEU A 31 7.09 -9.92 -1.90
N PRO A 32 8.02 -10.80 -1.50
CA PRO A 32 9.27 -10.98 -2.24
C PRO A 32 9.05 -11.64 -3.61
N ALA A 33 10.06 -11.53 -4.48
CA ALA A 33 10.05 -12.15 -5.82
C ALA A 33 9.88 -13.68 -5.78
N ASN A 34 10.49 -14.32 -4.79
CA ASN A 34 10.44 -15.77 -4.65
C ASN A 34 9.24 -16.17 -3.80
N LEU A 35 8.11 -16.45 -4.46
CA LEU A 35 6.88 -16.91 -3.83
C LEU A 35 6.99 -18.36 -3.32
N ASP A 36 7.91 -19.17 -3.87
CA ASP A 36 8.11 -20.55 -3.40
C ASP A 36 8.79 -20.56 -2.00
N MET A 37 9.49 -19.48 -1.63
CA MET A 37 9.96 -19.20 -0.27
C MET A 37 8.93 -18.51 0.62
N ILE A 38 7.79 -18.09 0.06
CA ILE A 38 6.61 -17.64 0.80
C ILE A 38 5.78 -18.87 1.09
N SER A 39 6.32 -19.67 2.01
CA SER A 39 5.78 -20.92 2.51
C SER A 39 4.47 -20.68 3.28
N ASN A 40 3.80 -21.79 3.61
CA ASN A 40 2.67 -21.89 4.54
C ASN A 40 2.75 -20.95 5.75
N ASP A 41 3.94 -20.58 6.21
CA ASP A 41 4.16 -19.64 7.31
C ASP A 41 3.52 -18.27 7.05
N MET A 42 3.71 -17.67 5.87
CA MET A 42 3.09 -16.37 5.59
C MET A 42 1.57 -16.50 5.54
N TYR A 43 1.06 -17.53 4.84
CA TYR A 43 -0.37 -17.82 4.80
C TYR A 43 -0.93 -17.94 6.22
N ASN A 44 -0.30 -18.75 7.08
CA ASN A 44 -0.74 -18.96 8.46
C ASN A 44 -0.70 -17.66 9.28
N MET A 45 0.37 -16.87 9.15
CA MET A 45 0.51 -15.59 9.89
C MET A 45 -0.54 -14.57 9.47
N VAL A 46 -0.76 -14.42 8.16
CA VAL A 46 -1.73 -13.46 7.61
C VAL A 46 -3.16 -13.90 7.92
N SER A 47 -3.48 -15.18 7.72
CA SER A 47 -4.79 -15.75 8.05
C SER A 47 -5.10 -15.62 9.54
N LYS A 48 -4.13 -15.94 10.43
CA LYS A 48 -4.28 -15.72 11.87
C LYS A 48 -4.54 -14.24 12.18
N TYR A 49 -3.76 -13.34 11.58
CA TYR A 49 -3.95 -11.91 11.80
C TYR A 49 -5.35 -11.45 11.39
N LYS A 50 -5.87 -11.89 10.24
CA LYS A 50 -7.25 -11.56 9.80
C LYS A 50 -8.30 -12.07 10.77
N ILE A 51 -8.18 -13.30 11.27
CA ILE A 51 -9.10 -13.87 12.26
C ILE A 51 -9.11 -13.01 13.53
N GLU A 52 -7.95 -12.54 13.98
CA GLU A 52 -7.80 -11.66 15.15
C GLU A 52 -8.20 -10.19 14.88
N ASN A 53 -8.46 -9.82 13.62
CA ASN A 53 -8.72 -8.46 13.15
C ASN A 53 -9.75 -8.44 12.00
N PRO A 54 -10.99 -8.90 12.21
CA PRO A 54 -11.97 -9.07 11.12
C PRO A 54 -12.38 -7.75 10.43
N GLY A 55 -12.11 -6.60 11.03
CA GLY A 55 -12.37 -5.28 10.46
C GLY A 55 -11.24 -4.69 9.59
N ILE A 56 -10.09 -5.37 9.49
CA ILE A 56 -8.94 -4.89 8.72
C ILE A 56 -8.90 -5.58 7.36
N GLU A 57 -8.94 -4.78 6.30
CA GLU A 57 -8.71 -5.26 4.93
C GLU A 57 -7.23 -5.54 4.68
N ILE A 58 -6.94 -6.58 3.90
CA ILE A 58 -5.57 -6.89 3.47
C ILE A 58 -5.47 -6.77 1.95
N SER A 59 -4.41 -6.13 1.46
CA SER A 59 -4.01 -6.19 0.06
C SER A 59 -2.56 -6.62 -0.09
N ILE A 60 -2.17 -6.92 -1.33
CA ILE A 60 -0.82 -7.36 -1.66
C ILE A 60 -0.12 -6.31 -2.51
N HIS A 61 1.09 -5.94 -2.12
CA HIS A 61 2.03 -5.24 -2.98
C HIS A 61 2.92 -6.29 -3.65
N ALA A 62 2.72 -6.52 -4.95
CA ALA A 62 3.52 -7.48 -5.71
C ALA A 62 4.99 -7.03 -5.80
N TYR A 63 5.87 -7.98 -6.05
CA TYR A 63 7.24 -7.66 -6.45
C TYR A 63 7.22 -6.83 -7.77
N PRO A 64 8.16 -5.89 -8.00
CA PRO A 64 8.20 -5.04 -9.19
C PRO A 64 8.55 -5.86 -10.46
N PHE A 65 7.57 -6.60 -10.98
CA PHE A 65 7.68 -7.39 -12.20
C PHE A 65 7.77 -6.49 -13.44
N ASN A 66 8.65 -6.84 -14.38
CA ASN A 66 8.75 -6.12 -15.66
C ASN A 66 7.86 -6.76 -16.73
N PHE A 67 6.57 -6.39 -16.76
CA PHE A 67 5.64 -6.90 -17.78
C PHE A 67 5.95 -6.41 -19.21
N ALA A 68 6.74 -5.35 -19.34
CA ALA A 68 7.21 -4.81 -20.61
C ALA A 68 8.57 -5.40 -21.03
N GLU A 69 9.06 -6.44 -20.36
CA GLU A 69 10.31 -7.11 -20.70
C GLU A 69 10.33 -7.53 -22.17
N SER A 70 11.40 -7.18 -22.88
CA SER A 70 11.54 -7.43 -24.30
C SER A 70 11.79 -8.91 -24.60
N VAL A 71 12.58 -9.58 -23.77
CA VAL A 71 12.93 -10.99 -23.92
C VAL A 71 11.74 -11.85 -23.50
N GLU A 72 11.10 -12.51 -24.47
CA GLU A 72 9.85 -13.25 -24.27
C GLU A 72 9.91 -14.28 -23.13
N VAL A 73 10.96 -15.09 -23.07
CA VAL A 73 11.09 -16.09 -22.01
C VAL A 73 11.13 -15.44 -20.62
N VAL A 74 11.80 -14.30 -20.48
CA VAL A 74 11.87 -13.57 -19.20
C VAL A 74 10.53 -12.91 -18.88
N ARG A 75 9.87 -12.30 -19.87
CA ARG A 75 8.52 -11.74 -19.73
C ARG A 75 7.51 -12.80 -19.31
N ASN A 76 7.56 -14.00 -19.87
CA ASN A 76 6.69 -15.10 -19.50
C ASN A 76 6.94 -15.54 -18.05
N THR A 77 8.20 -15.57 -17.59
CA THR A 77 8.51 -15.79 -16.17
C THR A 77 7.90 -14.71 -15.27
N TRP A 78 7.94 -13.44 -15.66
CA TRP A 78 7.28 -12.36 -14.90
C TRP A 78 5.77 -12.54 -14.82
N ILE A 79 5.13 -12.95 -15.92
CA ILE A 79 3.70 -13.22 -15.97
C ILE A 79 3.33 -14.41 -15.08
N GLU A 80 4.11 -15.49 -15.09
CA GLU A 80 3.91 -16.65 -14.22
C GLU A 80 4.00 -16.29 -12.72
N LEU A 81 4.98 -15.46 -12.34
CA LEU A 81 5.11 -14.98 -10.96
C LEU A 81 3.95 -14.05 -10.56
N ALA A 82 3.41 -13.26 -11.50
CA ALA A 82 2.23 -12.45 -11.24
C ALA A 82 0.98 -13.30 -11.01
N TYR A 83 0.77 -14.37 -11.79
CA TYR A 83 -0.33 -15.33 -11.54
C TYR A 83 -0.20 -15.97 -10.16
N LYS A 84 0.98 -16.48 -9.80
CA LYS A 84 1.23 -17.03 -8.46
C LYS A 84 0.95 -15.99 -7.35
N THR A 85 1.24 -14.72 -7.59
CA THR A 85 0.93 -13.62 -6.64
C THR A 85 -0.58 -13.44 -6.47
N ILE A 86 -1.34 -13.48 -7.57
CA ILE A 86 -2.80 -13.37 -7.55
C ILE A 86 -3.41 -14.57 -6.84
N ASP A 87 -2.91 -15.79 -7.11
CA ASP A 87 -3.38 -17.00 -6.44
C ASP A 87 -3.13 -16.94 -4.93
N PHE A 88 -1.94 -16.49 -4.50
CA PHE A 88 -1.65 -16.27 -3.09
C PHE A 88 -2.60 -15.25 -2.46
N ALA A 89 -2.80 -14.10 -3.12
CA ALA A 89 -3.71 -13.05 -2.66
C ALA A 89 -5.13 -13.58 -2.52
N ASN A 90 -5.61 -14.39 -3.47
CA ASN A 90 -6.92 -15.03 -3.41
C ASN A 90 -7.01 -16.00 -2.21
N ASN A 91 -5.97 -16.80 -1.95
CA ASN A 91 -5.96 -17.77 -0.85
C ASN A 91 -6.07 -17.12 0.53
N ILE A 92 -5.48 -15.94 0.73
CA ILE A 92 -5.62 -15.16 1.98
C ILE A 92 -6.83 -14.21 1.96
N GLU A 93 -7.63 -14.26 0.89
CA GLU A 93 -8.74 -13.36 0.61
C GLU A 93 -8.32 -11.87 0.74
N ALA A 94 -7.23 -11.50 0.07
CA ALA A 94 -6.82 -10.12 -0.08
C ALA A 94 -7.78 -9.40 -1.05
N VAL A 95 -8.07 -8.13 -0.79
CA VAL A 95 -9.08 -7.37 -1.56
C VAL A 95 -8.57 -6.90 -2.93
N PHE A 96 -7.25 -6.78 -3.11
CA PHE A 96 -6.60 -6.49 -4.39
C PHE A 96 -5.10 -6.78 -4.35
N VAL A 97 -4.48 -6.75 -5.53
CA VAL A 97 -3.03 -6.82 -5.75
C VAL A 97 -2.58 -5.55 -6.51
N ASN A 98 -1.59 -4.84 -5.98
CA ASN A 98 -0.92 -3.74 -6.68
C ASN A 98 0.31 -4.27 -7.43
N PHE A 99 0.41 -3.88 -8.70
CA PHE A 99 1.56 -4.13 -9.55
C PHE A 99 2.18 -2.82 -10.01
N HIS A 100 3.49 -2.80 -10.19
CA HIS A 100 4.19 -1.66 -10.74
C HIS A 100 3.96 -1.60 -12.26
N CYS A 101 3.51 -0.43 -12.74
CA CYS A 101 3.19 -0.23 -14.16
C CYS A 101 3.78 1.09 -14.69
N GLY A 102 5.07 1.34 -14.42
CA GLY A 102 5.73 2.57 -14.85
C GLY A 102 5.10 3.84 -14.25
N TYR A 103 5.56 5.01 -14.69
CA TYR A 103 5.25 6.30 -14.06
C TYR A 103 4.44 7.24 -14.98
N GLY A 104 3.52 8.01 -14.37
CA GLY A 104 2.90 9.18 -15.01
C GLY A 104 2.23 10.11 -14.00
N ILE A 105 2.73 11.34 -13.86
CA ILE A 105 2.26 12.35 -12.88
C ILE A 105 0.77 12.71 -13.05
N ASP A 106 0.25 12.63 -14.28
CA ASP A 106 -1.14 13.01 -14.59
C ASP A 106 -2.17 11.90 -14.34
N ILE A 107 -1.74 10.70 -13.91
CA ILE A 107 -2.63 9.54 -13.82
C ILE A 107 -3.76 9.79 -12.83
N LEU A 108 -3.47 10.39 -11.67
CA LEU A 108 -4.46 10.60 -10.61
C LEU A 108 -5.65 11.44 -11.11
N ARG A 109 -5.38 12.58 -11.74
CA ARG A 109 -6.43 13.51 -12.19
C ARG A 109 -7.11 13.04 -13.47
N LYS A 110 -6.38 12.39 -14.39
CA LYS A 110 -6.97 11.89 -15.65
C LYS A 110 -7.82 10.63 -15.45
N PHE A 111 -7.50 9.81 -14.45
CA PHE A 111 -8.15 8.52 -14.23
C PHE A 111 -8.79 8.40 -12.84
N TYR A 112 -9.17 9.52 -12.22
CA TYR A 112 -9.71 9.52 -10.85
C TYR A 112 -10.90 8.57 -10.66
N TYR A 113 -11.72 8.41 -11.72
CA TYR A 113 -12.88 7.51 -11.75
C TYR A 113 -12.53 6.01 -11.74
N ARG A 114 -11.23 5.65 -11.86
CA ARG A 114 -10.71 4.28 -11.80
C ARG A 114 -9.82 4.03 -10.59
N LEU A 115 -9.63 5.00 -9.70
CA LEU A 115 -8.75 4.86 -8.54
C LEU A 115 -9.32 3.84 -7.55
N GLY A 116 -8.58 2.75 -7.32
CA GLY A 116 -8.93 1.71 -6.34
C GLY A 116 -8.11 1.79 -5.04
N SER A 117 -6.82 2.12 -5.16
CA SER A 117 -5.88 2.29 -4.04
C SER A 117 -4.92 3.44 -4.34
N ILE A 118 -4.38 4.06 -3.29
CA ILE A 118 -3.37 5.12 -3.35
C ILE A 118 -2.25 4.76 -2.39
N HIS A 119 -1.02 4.79 -2.87
CA HIS A 119 0.19 4.83 -2.04
C HIS A 119 0.52 6.28 -1.73
N ALA A 120 0.79 6.56 -0.46
CA ALA A 120 0.97 7.91 0.05
C ALA A 120 2.27 8.00 0.84
N HIS A 121 3.18 8.78 0.29
CA HIS A 121 4.45 9.15 0.88
C HIS A 121 4.96 10.42 0.16
N ASP A 122 5.80 11.20 0.81
CA ASP A 122 6.38 12.41 0.24
C ASP A 122 7.76 12.16 -0.38
N ASN A 123 8.22 13.13 -1.17
CA ASN A 123 9.55 13.16 -1.78
C ASN A 123 9.90 14.56 -2.32
N ASP A 124 11.09 14.68 -2.88
CA ASP A 124 11.61 15.87 -3.56
C ASP A 124 11.15 15.98 -5.04
N GLN A 125 10.25 15.11 -5.49
CA GLN A 125 9.81 14.93 -6.88
C GLN A 125 10.91 14.49 -7.86
N LEU A 126 12.09 14.09 -7.36
CA LEU A 126 13.22 13.59 -8.15
C LEU A 126 13.47 12.10 -7.88
N ALA A 127 13.27 11.65 -6.64
CA ALA A 127 13.50 10.27 -6.22
C ALA A 127 12.31 9.71 -5.44
N ASP A 128 12.19 8.39 -5.44
CA ASP A 128 11.19 7.67 -4.65
C ASP A 128 11.69 7.45 -3.21
N ILE A 129 11.60 8.48 -2.37
CA ILE A 129 12.27 8.53 -1.05
C ILE A 129 11.41 8.00 0.11
N HIS A 130 10.09 7.96 -0.04
CA HIS A 130 9.14 7.44 0.97
C HIS A 130 9.14 8.23 2.29
N TRP A 131 9.23 9.56 2.23
CA TRP A 131 9.16 10.43 3.42
C TRP A 131 7.73 10.53 3.99
N PRO A 132 7.57 10.92 5.27
CA PRO A 132 6.25 11.14 5.85
C PRO A 132 5.51 12.28 5.14
N ILE A 133 4.21 12.09 4.92
CA ILE A 133 3.37 13.11 4.28
C ILE A 133 3.16 14.31 5.20
N GLY A 134 3.08 15.50 4.62
CA GLY A 134 2.77 16.73 5.35
C GLY A 134 3.95 17.33 6.11
N ASN A 135 5.12 16.70 6.07
CA ASN A 135 6.36 17.30 6.54
C ASN A 135 6.98 18.17 5.43
N ARG A 136 6.71 19.47 5.49
CA ARG A 136 7.14 20.45 4.47
C ARG A 136 8.63 20.79 4.51
N ASP A 137 9.35 20.36 5.55
CA ASP A 137 10.81 20.53 5.63
C ASP A 137 11.55 19.41 4.88
N LEU A 138 10.88 18.28 4.64
CA LEU A 138 11.40 17.13 3.91
C LEU A 138 10.80 17.05 2.50
N GLY A 139 9.47 17.02 2.43
CA GLY A 139 8.71 16.76 1.22
C GLY A 139 8.27 18.01 0.47
N SER A 140 8.00 17.82 -0.81
CA SER A 140 7.55 18.90 -1.71
C SER A 140 6.09 18.74 -2.17
N ILE A 141 5.45 17.61 -1.87
CA ILE A 141 4.05 17.36 -2.26
C ILE A 141 3.11 18.14 -1.35
N LYS A 142 2.15 18.83 -1.96
CA LYS A 142 1.13 19.60 -1.24
C LYS A 142 -0.02 18.71 -0.75
N TRP A 143 0.25 17.87 0.24
CA TRP A 143 -0.70 16.88 0.73
C TRP A 143 -2.06 17.44 1.18
N ASP A 144 -2.12 18.67 1.70
CA ASP A 144 -3.42 19.26 2.06
C ASP A 144 -4.30 19.53 0.84
N GLU A 145 -3.71 19.87 -0.32
CA GLU A 145 -4.43 20.03 -1.59
C GLU A 145 -4.88 18.66 -2.14
N GLU A 146 -4.02 17.65 -2.07
CA GLU A 146 -4.33 16.30 -2.56
C GLU A 146 -5.41 15.60 -1.72
N ILE A 147 -5.35 15.72 -0.39
CA ILE A 147 -6.40 15.23 0.50
C ILE A 147 -7.73 15.94 0.22
N LYS A 148 -7.73 17.27 0.04
CA LYS A 148 -8.95 18.02 -0.33
C LYS A 148 -9.53 17.51 -1.64
N PHE A 149 -8.69 17.23 -2.63
CA PHE A 149 -9.12 16.64 -3.90
C PHE A 149 -9.76 15.26 -3.70
N LEU A 150 -9.10 14.34 -2.98
CA LEU A 150 -9.65 13.01 -2.70
C LEU A 150 -10.99 13.05 -1.96
N ASN A 151 -11.14 13.99 -1.02
CA ASN A 151 -12.41 14.24 -0.35
C ASN A 151 -13.49 14.78 -1.31
N SER A 152 -13.13 15.70 -2.20
CA SER A 152 -14.07 16.30 -3.17
C SER A 152 -14.65 15.28 -4.16
N ILE A 153 -13.90 14.21 -4.47
CA ILE A 153 -14.37 13.10 -5.31
C ILE A 153 -14.95 11.93 -4.49
N ASN A 154 -15.13 12.11 -3.18
CA ASN A 154 -15.65 11.10 -2.26
C ASN A 154 -14.89 9.76 -2.31
N TYR A 155 -13.55 9.82 -2.41
CA TYR A 155 -12.72 8.62 -2.54
C TYR A 155 -12.90 7.66 -1.35
N LYS A 156 -13.23 6.40 -1.64
CA LYS A 156 -13.49 5.33 -0.66
C LYS A 156 -12.45 4.21 -0.66
N GLY A 157 -11.49 4.24 -1.59
CA GLY A 157 -10.45 3.22 -1.68
C GLY A 157 -9.43 3.30 -0.53
N ALA A 158 -8.46 2.40 -0.57
CA ALA A 158 -7.36 2.35 0.39
C ALA A 158 -6.41 3.54 0.17
N PHE A 159 -6.02 4.21 1.25
CA PHE A 159 -5.00 5.25 1.29
C PHE A 159 -3.87 4.74 2.18
N ILE A 160 -2.82 4.23 1.56
CA ILE A 160 -1.81 3.39 2.16
C ILE A 160 -0.55 4.22 2.37
N LEU A 161 -0.19 4.44 3.64
CA LEU A 161 1.04 5.12 4.01
C LEU A 161 2.23 4.19 3.82
N GLU A 162 3.16 4.60 2.97
CA GLU A 162 4.39 3.85 2.71
C GLU A 162 5.58 4.52 3.40
N GLY A 163 6.44 3.71 4.00
CA GLY A 163 7.63 4.19 4.70
C GLY A 163 7.93 3.35 5.93
N TYR A 164 8.86 3.81 6.76
CA TYR A 164 9.12 3.16 8.03
C TYR A 164 8.01 3.45 9.04
N PRO A 165 7.82 2.61 10.07
CA PRO A 165 6.75 2.80 11.06
C PRO A 165 6.71 4.20 11.70
N ASN A 166 7.86 4.83 11.93
CA ASN A 166 7.92 6.19 12.47
C ASN A 166 7.39 7.25 11.49
N ASP A 167 7.69 7.10 10.20
CA ASP A 167 7.23 8.00 9.14
C ASP A 167 5.72 7.82 8.90
N GLN A 168 5.24 6.58 8.97
CA GLN A 168 3.82 6.27 8.96
C GLN A 168 3.10 6.91 10.16
N LEU A 169 3.68 6.86 11.36
CA LEU A 169 3.12 7.52 12.54
C LEU A 169 3.08 9.04 12.40
N GLU A 170 4.12 9.65 11.83
CA GLU A 170 4.12 11.09 11.55
C GLU A 170 3.03 11.48 10.54
N SER A 171 2.89 10.68 9.48
CA SER A 171 1.84 10.82 8.47
C SER A 171 0.44 10.71 9.09
N LEU A 172 0.22 9.75 10.00
CA LEU A 172 -1.04 9.59 10.71
C LEU A 172 -1.34 10.79 11.64
N LYS A 173 -0.34 11.33 12.35
CA LYS A 173 -0.49 12.56 13.14
C LYS A 173 -0.91 13.74 12.26
N TYR A 174 -0.35 13.83 11.06
CA TYR A 174 -0.72 14.86 10.08
C TYR A 174 -2.17 14.69 9.62
N LEU A 175 -2.59 13.47 9.22
CA LEU A 175 -3.97 13.18 8.79
C LEU A 175 -4.99 13.46 9.91
N LYS A 176 -4.65 13.13 11.16
CA LYS A 176 -5.48 13.42 12.34
C LYS A 176 -5.71 14.93 12.51
N LYS A 177 -4.67 15.75 12.33
CA LYS A 177 -4.78 17.23 12.37
C LYS A 177 -5.68 17.79 11.27
N LEU A 178 -5.83 17.08 10.14
CA LEU A 178 -6.71 17.45 9.05
C LEU A 178 -8.18 17.00 9.25
N ASN A 179 -8.54 16.45 10.41
CA ASN A 179 -9.88 15.90 10.72
C ASN A 179 -10.31 14.76 9.79
N LEU A 180 -9.37 13.90 9.36
CA LEU A 180 -9.68 12.75 8.50
C LEU A 180 -9.99 11.47 9.29
N GLU A 181 -9.93 11.51 10.62
CA GLU A 181 -10.42 10.44 11.50
C GLU A 181 -11.94 10.62 11.72
N GLY A 182 -12.71 10.42 10.64
CA GLY A 182 -14.17 10.36 10.67
C GLY A 182 -14.67 8.93 10.70
#